data_AF-A0AAW9BB21-F1
#
_entry.id   AF-A0AAW9BB21-F1
#
_cell.length_a   1.000
_cell.length_b   1.000
_cell.length_c   1.000
_cell.angle_alpha   90.00
_cell.angle_beta   90.00
_cell.angle_gamma   90.00
#
_symmetry.space_group_name_H-M   'P 1'
#
loop_
_entity.id
_entity.type
_entity.pdbx_description
1 polymer ?
#
loop_
_entity_poly.entity_id
_entity_poly.type
_entity_poly.pdbx_seq_one_letter_code
_entity_poly.pdbx_strand_id
1 'polypeptide(L)'
;EACYRAKVSYLDTSVAGDLCSEGQQVPEAYDWQWGYREKFEEAGITGTLGAGFDPGVVSVFAAYAVKHLFDEIDTIDVMDVNAGDHGKKFATNFDPETNMLEIQGDSFYWENGEWKQVPCHSRMLEFEFPNCGSHKVYSMAHDEVRSMKEFIPAKRIEFWMGFGDRYLNYFNVMRDIGLLSP
;
A
#
# COMPACT_ATOMS: atom_id res chain seq x y z
N GLU A 1 10.84 -19.76 -3.52
CA GLU A 1 11.29 -21.18 -3.63
C GLU A 1 12.34 -21.46 -4.70
N ALA A 2 12.08 -21.24 -6.01
CA ALA A 2 13.05 -21.57 -7.07
C ALA A 2 14.42 -20.90 -6.88
N CYS A 3 14.42 -19.60 -6.52
CA CYS A 3 15.65 -18.85 -6.21
C CYS A 3 16.46 -19.49 -5.07
N TYR A 4 15.80 -19.92 -4.00
CA TYR A 4 16.43 -20.62 -2.87
C TYR A 4 17.07 -21.96 -3.28
N ARG A 5 16.38 -22.76 -4.10
CA ARG A 5 16.90 -24.05 -4.60
C ARG A 5 18.10 -23.87 -5.53
N ALA A 6 18.05 -22.85 -6.39
CA ALA A 6 19.10 -22.55 -7.35
C ALA A 6 20.24 -21.70 -6.77
N LYS A 7 20.13 -21.24 -5.51
CA LYS A 7 21.09 -20.34 -4.86
C LYS A 7 21.33 -19.05 -5.65
N VAL A 8 20.25 -18.44 -6.13
CA VAL A 8 20.25 -17.14 -6.79
C VAL A 8 19.42 -16.13 -5.99
N SER A 9 19.81 -14.86 -6.03
CA SER A 9 19.09 -13.80 -5.31
C SER A 9 17.73 -13.51 -5.95
N TYR A 10 16.80 -12.98 -5.15
CA TYR A 10 15.41 -12.72 -5.53
C TYR A 10 15.06 -11.24 -5.36
N LEU A 11 14.21 -10.73 -6.26
CA LEU A 11 13.64 -9.39 -6.18
C LEU A 11 12.19 -9.42 -6.68
N ASP A 12 11.31 -8.74 -5.98
CA ASP A 12 9.92 -8.46 -6.40
C ASP A 12 9.54 -6.99 -6.15
N THR A 13 8.32 -6.61 -6.54
CA THR A 13 7.78 -5.26 -6.38
C THR A 13 6.46 -5.23 -5.60
N SER A 14 5.95 -6.37 -5.16
CA SER A 14 4.65 -6.52 -4.52
C SER A 14 4.63 -7.77 -3.65
N VAL A 15 3.82 -7.75 -2.59
CA VAL A 15 3.66 -8.89 -1.69
C VAL A 15 2.97 -10.06 -2.39
N ALA A 16 3.14 -11.26 -1.83
CA ALA A 16 2.53 -12.47 -2.38
C ALA A 16 1.03 -12.63 -2.03
N GLY A 17 0.50 -11.82 -1.10
CA GLY A 17 -0.89 -11.87 -0.64
C GLY A 17 -1.79 -10.82 -1.29
N ASP A 18 -3.07 -11.13 -1.44
CA ASP A 18 -4.09 -10.10 -1.62
C ASP A 18 -4.18 -9.26 -0.32
N LEU A 19 -4.48 -7.97 -0.40
CA LEU A 19 -4.70 -7.11 0.77
C LEU A 19 -6.04 -6.39 0.75
N CYS A 20 -6.80 -6.54 -0.33
CA CYS A 20 -7.91 -5.66 -0.62
C CYS A 20 -9.25 -6.37 -0.78
N SER A 21 -9.28 -7.70 -0.67
CA SER A 21 -10.54 -8.44 -0.71
C SER A 21 -11.38 -8.24 0.55
N GLU A 22 -12.69 -8.40 0.40
CA GLU A 22 -13.66 -8.27 1.49
C GLU A 22 -13.36 -9.31 2.61
N GLY A 23 -13.15 -8.85 3.84
CA GLY A 23 -12.81 -9.68 4.99
C GLY A 23 -11.30 -9.92 5.21
N GLN A 24 -10.43 -9.28 4.43
CA GLN A 24 -8.99 -9.43 4.55
C GLN A 24 -8.39 -8.66 5.73
N GLN A 25 -7.36 -9.24 6.36
CA GLN A 25 -6.60 -8.60 7.43
C GLN A 25 -5.17 -8.35 6.91
N VAL A 26 -4.79 -7.07 6.82
CA VAL A 26 -3.42 -6.61 6.48
C VAL A 26 -2.26 -7.16 7.36
N PRO A 27 -2.44 -7.70 8.59
CA PRO A 27 -1.31 -8.15 9.41
C PRO A 27 -0.40 -9.22 8.77
N GLU A 28 -0.88 -10.00 7.80
CA GLU A 28 -0.20 -11.20 7.28
C GLU A 28 0.53 -11.00 5.93
N ALA A 29 0.50 -9.79 5.35
CA ALA A 29 0.94 -9.48 3.98
C ALA A 29 2.31 -10.10 3.60
N TYR A 30 3.29 -10.02 4.51
CA TYR A 30 4.65 -10.48 4.28
C TYR A 30 4.98 -11.84 4.92
N ASP A 31 4.07 -12.43 5.71
CA ASP A 31 4.43 -13.53 6.62
C ASP A 31 5.00 -14.73 5.86
N TRP A 32 4.44 -15.04 4.69
CA TRP A 32 4.94 -16.12 3.84
C TRP A 32 6.32 -15.83 3.24
N GLN A 33 6.56 -14.60 2.76
CA GLN A 33 7.86 -14.19 2.22
C GLN A 33 8.92 -14.07 3.32
N TRP A 34 8.57 -13.53 4.49
CA TRP A 34 9.46 -13.43 5.66
C TRP A 34 9.82 -14.80 6.25
N GLY A 35 8.97 -15.81 6.10
CA GLY A 35 9.29 -17.20 6.43
C GLY A 35 10.50 -17.78 5.67
N TYR A 36 10.99 -17.11 4.62
CA TYR A 36 12.22 -17.50 3.92
C TYR A 36 13.49 -16.87 4.49
N ARG A 37 13.41 -15.99 5.50
CA ARG A 37 14.55 -15.24 6.04
C ARG A 37 15.73 -16.15 6.41
N GLU A 38 15.51 -17.14 7.28
CA GLU A 38 16.56 -18.07 7.73
C GLU A 38 17.12 -18.89 6.55
N LYS A 39 16.25 -19.39 5.67
CA LYS A 39 16.67 -20.16 4.48
C LYS A 39 17.56 -19.35 3.55
N PHE A 40 17.27 -18.06 3.36
CA PHE A 40 18.05 -17.17 2.51
C PHE A 40 19.40 -16.83 3.15
N GLU A 41 19.42 -16.61 4.46
CA GLU A 41 20.64 -16.39 5.24
C GLU A 41 21.57 -17.61 5.17
N GLU A 42 21.06 -18.81 5.45
CA GLU A 42 21.81 -20.08 5.35
C GLU A 42 22.34 -20.35 3.94
N ALA A 43 21.58 -19.95 2.92
CA ALA A 43 21.94 -20.10 1.53
C ALA A 43 22.95 -19.05 1.03
N GLY A 44 23.22 -18.00 1.81
CA GLY A 44 24.08 -16.88 1.40
C GLY A 44 23.52 -16.07 0.23
N ILE A 45 22.20 -15.98 0.10
CA ILE A 45 21.51 -15.24 -0.97
C ILE A 45 20.66 -14.09 -0.42
N THR A 46 20.41 -13.08 -1.24
CA THR A 46 19.59 -11.93 -0.86
C THR A 46 18.19 -12.04 -1.45
N GLY A 47 17.18 -11.66 -0.67
CA GLY A 47 15.81 -11.41 -1.13
C GLY A 47 15.47 -9.95 -0.89
N THR A 48 15.09 -9.23 -1.94
CA THR A 48 14.60 -7.85 -1.86
C THR A 48 13.11 -7.84 -2.17
N LEU A 49 12.30 -7.46 -1.18
CA LEU A 49 10.85 -7.43 -1.31
C LEU A 49 10.38 -6.00 -1.53
N GLY A 50 9.32 -5.80 -2.33
CA GLY A 50 8.69 -4.51 -2.52
C GLY A 50 9.64 -3.45 -3.10
N ALA A 51 10.39 -3.78 -4.16
CA ALA A 51 11.32 -2.86 -4.83
C ALA A 51 10.64 -1.97 -5.89
N GLY A 52 9.43 -1.49 -5.60
CA GLY A 52 8.67 -0.55 -6.43
C GLY A 52 8.83 0.90 -5.96
N PHE A 53 7.74 1.66 -6.04
CA PHE A 53 7.66 3.00 -5.43
C PHE A 53 7.02 2.90 -4.04
N ASP A 54 5.83 2.33 -3.99
CA ASP A 54 5.00 2.02 -2.84
C ASP A 54 4.43 0.61 -3.06
N PRO A 55 4.95 -0.44 -2.39
CA PRO A 55 6.12 -0.45 -1.51
C PRO A 55 7.44 -0.18 -2.29
N GLY A 56 8.42 0.41 -1.60
CA GLY A 56 9.80 0.58 -2.12
C GLY A 56 10.43 1.93 -1.79
N VAL A 57 10.42 2.86 -2.76
CA VAL A 57 10.92 4.23 -2.59
C VAL A 57 10.37 4.91 -1.32
N VAL A 58 9.10 4.74 -0.99
CA VAL A 58 8.50 5.30 0.24
C VAL A 58 9.15 4.75 1.50
N SER A 59 9.50 3.46 1.54
CA SER A 59 10.24 2.83 2.64
C SER A 59 11.68 3.34 2.70
N VAL A 60 12.30 3.63 1.55
CA VAL A 60 13.61 4.28 1.49
C VAL A 60 13.55 5.71 2.03
N PHE A 61 12.50 6.47 1.73
CA PHE A 61 12.29 7.82 2.29
C PHE A 61 12.15 7.77 3.80
N ALA A 62 11.34 6.85 4.33
CA ALA A 62 11.18 6.67 5.77
C ALA A 62 12.53 6.30 6.45
N ALA A 63 13.26 5.33 5.91
CA ALA A 63 14.57 4.94 6.43
C ALA A 63 15.60 6.08 6.33
N TYR A 64 15.58 6.87 5.26
CA TYR A 64 16.43 8.05 5.11
C TYR A 64 16.10 9.10 6.17
N ALA A 65 14.82 9.35 6.43
CA ALA A 65 14.36 10.30 7.43
C ALA A 65 14.85 9.93 8.84
N VAL A 66 14.74 8.64 9.22
CA VAL A 66 15.29 8.11 10.48
C VAL A 66 16.80 8.33 10.58
N LYS A 67 17.53 8.12 9.48
CA LYS A 67 18.99 8.14 9.49
C LYS A 67 19.57 9.56 9.48
N HIS A 68 18.88 10.52 8.86
CA HIS A 68 19.49 11.78 8.47
C HIS A 68 18.70 13.03 8.85
N LEU A 69 17.40 12.93 9.13
CA LEU A 69 16.54 14.11 9.27
C LEU A 69 15.97 14.27 10.68
N PHE A 70 15.67 13.17 11.38
CA PHE A 70 14.97 13.22 12.66
C PHE A 70 15.58 12.27 13.70
N ASP A 71 15.55 12.67 14.96
CA ASP A 71 15.89 11.81 16.10
C ASP A 71 14.74 10.85 16.44
N GLU A 72 13.49 11.30 16.28
CA GLU A 72 12.25 10.54 16.48
C GLU A 72 11.25 10.92 15.39
N ILE A 73 10.53 9.93 14.86
CA ILE A 73 9.42 10.15 13.93
C ILE A 73 8.12 9.91 14.68
N ASP A 74 7.27 10.93 14.79
CA ASP A 74 5.94 10.78 15.39
C ASP A 74 5.00 10.04 14.43
N THR A 75 4.87 10.56 13.21
CA THR A 75 3.91 10.04 12.24
C THR A 75 4.53 9.91 10.85
N ILE A 76 4.08 8.90 10.11
CA ILE A 76 4.34 8.72 8.70
C ILE A 76 2.99 8.65 8.00
N ASP A 77 2.76 9.56 7.05
CA ASP A 77 1.64 9.52 6.14
C ASP A 77 2.21 9.36 4.73
N VAL A 78 1.96 8.22 4.09
CA VAL A 78 2.29 8.01 2.68
C VAL A 78 1.16 8.59 1.84
N MET A 79 1.48 9.53 0.95
CA MET A 79 0.49 10.29 0.18
C MET A 79 0.65 9.98 -1.31
N ASP A 80 -0.20 9.12 -1.84
CA ASP A 80 -0.26 8.79 -3.27
C ASP A 80 -1.36 9.60 -3.97
N VAL A 81 -1.00 10.20 -5.10
CA VAL A 81 -1.96 10.87 -5.99
C VAL A 81 -1.57 10.68 -7.45
N ASN A 82 -2.56 10.28 -8.25
CA ASN A 82 -2.49 10.36 -9.70
C ASN A 82 -3.34 11.51 -10.22
N ALA A 83 -2.69 12.62 -10.60
CA ALA A 83 -3.35 13.81 -11.15
C ALA A 83 -3.47 13.79 -12.69
N GLY A 84 -3.25 12.64 -13.33
CA GLY A 84 -3.36 12.50 -14.78
C GLY A 84 -4.79 12.58 -15.31
N ASP A 85 -4.96 13.14 -16.52
CA ASP A 85 -6.22 13.13 -17.26
C ASP A 85 -6.06 12.41 -18.60
N HIS A 86 -6.79 11.31 -18.78
CA HIS A 86 -6.81 10.51 -20.01
C HIS A 86 -7.92 10.95 -21.00
N GLY A 87 -8.71 11.97 -20.67
CA GLY A 87 -9.75 12.56 -21.55
C GLY A 87 -10.97 11.67 -21.80
N LYS A 88 -11.16 10.59 -21.01
CA LYS A 88 -12.34 9.71 -21.07
C LYS A 88 -13.22 9.94 -19.84
N LYS A 89 -14.47 9.48 -19.89
CA LYS A 89 -15.39 9.56 -18.75
C LYS A 89 -14.92 8.68 -17.58
N PHE A 90 -14.51 7.46 -17.91
CA PHE A 90 -13.96 6.47 -16.99
C PHE A 90 -13.01 5.55 -17.78
N ALA A 91 -11.88 5.20 -17.20
CA ALA A 91 -10.95 4.19 -17.70
C ALA A 91 -10.14 3.66 -16.52
N THR A 92 -9.75 2.38 -16.55
CA THR A 92 -8.78 1.83 -15.60
C THR A 92 -7.40 1.84 -16.22
N ASN A 93 -6.37 2.08 -15.41
CA ASN A 93 -4.97 1.99 -15.85
C ASN A 93 -4.48 0.54 -15.90
N PHE A 94 -5.08 -0.30 -15.05
CA PHE A 94 -4.70 -1.70 -14.86
C PHE A 94 -5.87 -2.62 -15.17
N ASP A 95 -5.66 -3.91 -14.88
CA ASP A 95 -6.72 -4.89 -14.89
C ASP A 95 -7.91 -4.37 -14.04
N PRO A 96 -9.11 -4.28 -14.63
CA PRO A 96 -10.25 -3.70 -13.96
C PRO A 96 -10.74 -4.54 -12.78
N GLU A 97 -10.49 -5.85 -12.75
CA GLU A 97 -10.85 -6.68 -11.60
C GLU A 97 -9.98 -6.31 -10.39
N THR A 98 -8.67 -6.35 -10.55
CA THR A 98 -7.71 -6.01 -9.49
C THR A 98 -7.93 -4.59 -8.96
N ASN A 99 -7.96 -3.59 -9.85
CA ASN A 99 -8.13 -2.20 -9.47
C ASN A 99 -9.46 -1.93 -8.72
N MET A 100 -10.52 -2.67 -9.05
CA MET A 100 -11.83 -2.48 -8.42
C MET A 100 -11.95 -3.23 -7.09
N LEU A 101 -11.28 -4.36 -6.94
CA LEU A 101 -11.14 -5.04 -5.65
C LEU A 101 -10.31 -4.19 -4.68
N GLU A 102 -9.20 -3.60 -5.17
CA GLU A 102 -8.30 -2.75 -4.38
C GLU A 102 -9.00 -1.60 -3.64
N ILE A 103 -10.01 -1.03 -4.26
CA ILE A 103 -10.74 0.12 -3.71
C ILE A 103 -11.99 -0.25 -2.90
N GLN A 104 -12.31 -1.53 -2.75
CA GLN A 104 -13.48 -2.00 -1.96
C GLN A 104 -13.13 -2.37 -0.52
N GLY A 105 -11.85 -2.63 -0.23
CA GLY A 105 -11.39 -3.07 1.07
C GLY A 105 -11.51 -1.99 2.17
N ASP A 106 -11.64 -2.46 3.40
CA ASP A 106 -11.37 -1.63 4.58
C ASP A 106 -9.87 -1.31 4.65
N SER A 107 -9.55 -0.14 5.19
CA SER A 107 -8.18 0.28 5.43
C SER A 107 -7.71 -0.11 6.83
N PHE A 108 -6.42 -0.34 6.97
CA PHE A 108 -5.77 -0.59 8.26
C PHE A 108 -4.52 0.27 8.39
N TYR A 109 -4.45 1.05 9.46
CA TYR A 109 -3.27 1.84 9.80
C TYR A 109 -2.73 1.44 11.17
N TRP A 110 -1.45 1.71 11.40
CA TRP A 110 -0.82 1.41 12.68
C TRP A 110 -0.78 2.66 13.54
N GLU A 111 -1.19 2.57 14.81
CA GLU A 111 -1.11 3.67 15.75
C GLU A 111 -0.92 3.19 17.19
N ASN A 112 0.11 3.71 17.87
CA ASN A 112 0.37 3.51 19.30
C ASN A 112 0.37 2.04 19.74
N GLY A 113 0.92 1.15 18.93
CA GLY A 113 1.03 -0.28 19.28
C GLY A 113 -0.14 -1.14 18.81
N GLU A 114 -1.12 -0.56 18.09
CA GLU A 114 -2.32 -1.27 17.67
C GLU A 114 -2.67 -0.97 16.21
N TRP A 115 -3.23 -1.98 15.52
CA TRP A 115 -3.88 -1.79 14.23
C TRP A 115 -5.25 -1.17 14.42
N LYS A 116 -5.55 -0.16 13.61
CA LYS A 116 -6.84 0.53 13.57
C LYS A 116 -7.49 0.25 12.22
N GLN A 117 -8.73 -0.22 12.26
CA GLN A 117 -9.54 -0.49 11.06
C GLN A 117 -10.38 0.74 10.73
N VAL A 118 -10.45 1.05 9.45
CA VAL A 118 -11.23 2.14 8.89
C VAL A 118 -12.13 1.58 7.79
N PRO A 119 -13.46 1.73 7.91
CA PRO A 119 -14.37 1.31 6.85
C PRO A 119 -14.01 1.94 5.50
N CYS A 120 -14.15 1.17 4.42
CA CYS A 120 -13.88 1.60 3.05
C CYS A 120 -14.38 3.04 2.77
N HIS A 121 -13.47 3.93 2.34
CA HIS A 121 -13.72 5.34 2.02
C HIS A 121 -14.35 6.20 3.14
N SER A 122 -14.36 5.78 4.41
CA SER A 122 -14.99 6.54 5.50
C SER A 122 -14.08 7.61 6.12
N ARG A 123 -12.77 7.54 5.87
CA ARG A 123 -11.77 8.49 6.39
C ARG A 123 -11.08 9.19 5.22
N MET A 124 -11.26 10.50 5.15
CA MET A 124 -10.82 11.34 4.05
C MET A 124 -10.28 12.67 4.57
N LEU A 125 -9.31 13.22 3.86
CA LEU A 125 -8.87 14.61 4.01
C LEU A 125 -8.59 15.24 2.65
N GLU A 126 -8.58 16.57 2.59
CA GLU A 126 -8.06 17.31 1.45
C GLU A 126 -6.58 17.62 1.67
N PHE A 127 -5.74 17.32 0.68
CA PHE A 127 -4.30 17.56 0.72
C PHE A 127 -3.86 18.38 -0.48
N GLU A 128 -3.03 19.41 -0.24
CA GLU A 128 -2.44 20.24 -1.28
C GLU A 128 -1.11 19.65 -1.73
N PHE A 129 -1.11 18.93 -2.85
CA PHE A 129 0.09 18.30 -3.39
C PHE A 129 0.96 19.31 -4.13
N PRO A 130 2.30 19.31 -3.90
CA PRO A 130 3.22 20.11 -4.70
C PRO A 130 3.06 19.81 -6.18
N ASN A 131 2.87 20.86 -6.99
CA ASN A 131 2.72 20.80 -8.46
C ASN A 131 1.45 20.10 -9.00
N CYS A 132 0.61 19.50 -8.14
CA CYS A 132 -0.61 18.79 -8.55
C CYS A 132 -1.91 19.41 -8.01
N GLY A 133 -1.82 20.33 -7.04
CA GLY A 133 -2.96 21.03 -6.47
C GLY A 133 -3.68 20.24 -5.37
N SER A 134 -4.86 20.71 -4.99
CA SER A 134 -5.70 20.09 -3.96
C SER A 134 -6.39 18.82 -4.48
N HIS A 135 -6.26 17.72 -3.72
CA HIS A 135 -6.95 16.46 -3.98
C HIS A 135 -7.55 15.89 -2.70
N LYS A 136 -8.68 15.19 -2.83
CA LYS A 136 -9.21 14.34 -1.75
C LYS A 136 -8.42 13.04 -1.72
N VAL A 137 -7.92 12.69 -0.54
CA VAL A 137 -7.23 11.43 -0.29
C VAL A 137 -7.96 10.64 0.78
N TYR A 138 -7.98 9.33 0.63
CA TYR A 138 -8.69 8.38 1.47
C TYR A 138 -7.69 7.43 2.11
N SER A 139 -7.94 7.06 3.37
CA SER A 139 -7.13 6.03 4.04
C SER A 139 -7.35 4.70 3.32
N MET A 140 -6.28 4.07 2.84
CA MET A 140 -6.32 2.80 2.09
C MET A 140 -5.38 1.77 2.70
N ALA A 141 -5.73 0.49 2.56
CA ALA A 141 -4.81 -0.60 2.89
C ALA A 141 -3.65 -0.60 1.90
N HIS A 142 -2.42 -0.79 2.40
CA HIS A 142 -1.24 -0.85 1.54
C HIS A 142 -0.09 -1.65 2.19
N ASP A 143 0.70 -2.34 1.35
CA ASP A 143 1.72 -3.31 1.74
C ASP A 143 2.73 -2.72 2.74
N GLU A 144 3.33 -1.58 2.41
CA GLU A 144 4.45 -1.00 3.14
C GLU A 144 4.09 -0.63 4.57
N VAL A 145 2.82 -0.35 4.90
CA VAL A 145 2.39 -0.05 6.27
C VAL A 145 2.83 -1.18 7.21
N ARG A 146 2.68 -2.43 6.79
CA ARG A 146 3.11 -3.60 7.56
C ARG A 146 4.63 -3.66 7.73
N SER A 147 5.38 -3.35 6.68
CA SER A 147 6.85 -3.37 6.68
C SER A 147 7.45 -2.21 7.48
N MET A 148 6.91 -0.99 7.31
CA MET A 148 7.33 0.21 8.03
C MET A 148 7.01 0.07 9.51
N LYS A 149 5.85 -0.47 9.88
CA LYS A 149 5.53 -0.81 11.27
C LYS A 149 6.57 -1.72 11.93
N GLU A 150 7.18 -2.61 11.15
CA GLU A 150 8.17 -3.56 11.67
C GLU A 150 9.57 -2.94 11.81
N PHE A 151 9.96 -2.08 10.87
CA PHE A 151 11.35 -1.64 10.71
C PHE A 151 11.59 -0.15 10.95
N ILE A 152 10.54 0.68 10.98
CA ILE A 152 10.63 2.12 11.17
C ILE A 152 10.00 2.50 12.51
N PRO A 153 10.75 3.12 13.44
CA PRO A 153 10.22 3.55 14.72
C PRO A 153 9.34 4.80 14.53
N ALA A 154 8.02 4.59 14.42
CA ALA A 154 7.02 5.65 14.36
C ALA A 154 5.79 5.33 15.20
N LYS A 155 5.12 6.35 15.76
CA LYS A 155 3.91 6.15 16.58
C LYS A 155 2.69 5.88 15.73
N ARG A 156 2.58 6.50 14.55
CA ARG A 156 1.50 6.27 13.57
C ARG A 156 2.06 6.10 12.16
N ILE A 157 1.52 5.14 11.42
CA ILE A 157 1.85 4.90 10.00
C ILE A 157 0.55 4.65 9.26
N GLU A 158 0.25 5.48 8.27
CA GLU A 158 -1.00 5.44 7.49
C GLU A 158 -0.70 5.70 6.00
N PHE A 159 -1.44 5.03 5.12
CA PHE A 159 -1.35 5.22 3.68
C PHE A 159 -2.61 5.92 3.16
N TRP A 160 -2.44 6.89 2.28
CA TRP A 160 -3.49 7.72 1.73
C TRP A 160 -3.43 7.72 0.20
N MET A 161 -4.54 7.42 -0.45
CA MET A 161 -4.66 7.42 -1.91
C MET A 161 -5.66 8.46 -2.40
N GLY A 162 -5.30 9.20 -3.44
CA GLY A 162 -6.15 10.20 -4.08
C GLY A 162 -7.24 9.58 -4.96
N PHE A 163 -8.50 9.92 -4.69
CA PHE A 163 -9.63 9.58 -5.56
C PHE A 163 -10.49 10.82 -5.84
N GLY A 164 -10.72 11.10 -7.13
CA GLY A 164 -11.64 12.16 -7.53
C GLY A 164 -13.11 11.73 -7.37
N ASP A 165 -13.98 12.68 -7.01
CA ASP A 165 -15.43 12.44 -6.84
C ASP A 165 -16.07 11.75 -8.06
N ARG A 166 -15.60 12.11 -9.27
CA ARG A 166 -16.06 11.51 -10.52
C ARG A 166 -15.72 10.02 -10.60
N TYR A 167 -14.50 9.65 -10.21
CA TYR A 167 -14.04 8.26 -10.22
C TYR A 167 -14.87 7.41 -9.25
N LEU A 168 -15.01 7.88 -8.00
CA LEU A 168 -15.80 7.19 -6.98
C LEU A 168 -17.29 7.07 -7.36
N ASN A 169 -17.86 8.07 -8.04
CA ASN A 169 -19.22 7.97 -8.54
C ASN A 169 -19.38 6.84 -9.57
N TYR A 170 -18.47 6.72 -10.54
CA TYR A 170 -18.52 5.62 -11.51
C TYR A 170 -18.32 4.26 -10.85
N PHE A 171 -17.34 4.17 -9.93
CA PHE A 171 -17.09 2.97 -9.15
C PHE A 171 -18.34 2.51 -8.38
N ASN A 172 -18.98 3.40 -7.62
CA ASN A 172 -20.18 3.08 -6.85
C ASN A 172 -21.32 2.61 -7.77
N VAL A 173 -21.53 3.25 -8.91
CA VAL A 173 -22.54 2.81 -9.89
C VAL A 173 -22.24 1.40 -10.39
N MET A 174 -20.99 1.09 -10.75
CA MET A 174 -20.60 -0.25 -11.21
C MET A 174 -20.77 -1.32 -10.12
N ARG A 175 -20.40 -1.00 -8.87
CA ARG A 175 -20.62 -1.86 -7.72
C ARG A 175 -22.10 -2.15 -7.50
N ASP A 176 -22.91 -1.10 -7.42
CA ASP A 176 -24.32 -1.19 -7.01
C ASP A 176 -25.19 -1.92 -8.05
N ILE A 177 -24.79 -1.93 -9.33
CA ILE A 177 -25.45 -2.71 -10.38
C ILE A 177 -24.83 -4.11 -10.59
N GLY A 178 -23.86 -4.52 -9.77
CA GLY A 178 -23.27 -5.85 -9.77
C GLY A 178 -22.23 -6.11 -10.86
N LEU A 179 -21.64 -5.08 -11.48
CA LEU A 179 -20.55 -5.25 -12.46
C LEU A 179 -19.20 -5.57 -11.82
N LEU A 180 -19.08 -5.42 -10.50
CA LEU A 180 -17.87 -5.69 -9.73
C LEU A 180 -18.00 -6.92 -8.82
N SER A 181 -19.08 -7.69 -8.97
CA SER A 181 -19.28 -8.94 -8.22
C SER A 181 -18.45 -10.07 -8.84
N PRO A 182 -17.76 -10.90 -8.03
CA PRO A 182 -17.03 -12.08 -8.51
C PRO A 182 -17.91 -13.13 -9.21
#